data_AF-A0A2U3N2Z0-F1
#
_entry.id   AF-A0A2U3N2Z0-F1
#
_cell.length_a   1.000
_cell.length_b   1.000
_cell.length_c   1.000
_cell.angle_alpha   90.00
_cell.angle_beta   90.00
_cell.angle_gamma   90.00
#
_symmetry.space_group_name_H-M   'P 1'
#
loop_
_entity.id
_entity.type
_entity.pdbx_description
1 polymer ?
#
loop_
_entity_poly.entity_id
_entity_poly.type
_entity_poly.pdbx_seq_one_letter_code
_entity_poly.pdbx_strand_id
1 'polypeptide(L)'
;MDLKINHRERISYGKGKRAIYLTAYAIAIMQYALNQNYPHLGFLIIDSPLVTHKDPKNKKDESEDAYIQQSVADKFYIWLSKNQHKGQIIVIENDIPPKDIHNKINYIEFSGTTDYGRYGFY
;
A
#
# COMPACT_ATOMS: atom_id res chain seq x y z
N MET A 1 -14.12 -4.42 13.90
CA MET A 1 -15.45 -4.44 13.25
C MET A 1 -15.34 -5.24 11.96
N ASP A 2 -16.30 -6.13 11.68
CA ASP A 2 -16.29 -7.01 10.51
C ASP A 2 -17.47 -6.65 9.58
N LEU A 3 -17.17 -6.13 8.39
CA LEU A 3 -18.16 -5.70 7.39
C LEU A 3 -18.24 -6.73 6.25
N LYS A 4 -19.48 -7.11 5.87
CA LYS A 4 -19.77 -8.00 4.74
C LYS A 4 -19.70 -7.21 3.42
N ILE A 5 -18.93 -7.69 2.44
CA ILE A 5 -18.91 -7.18 1.06
C ILE A 5 -19.55 -8.25 0.17
N ASN A 6 -20.58 -7.89 -0.60
CA ASN A 6 -21.23 -8.73 -1.63
C ASN A 6 -21.76 -10.10 -1.19
N HIS A 7 -22.54 -10.15 -0.09
CA HIS A 7 -23.29 -11.34 0.35
C HIS A 7 -22.48 -12.65 0.48
N ARG A 8 -21.15 -12.57 0.62
CA ARG A 8 -20.29 -13.72 0.89
C ARG A 8 -19.44 -13.47 2.13
N GLU A 9 -19.35 -14.47 2.99
CA GLU A 9 -18.57 -14.40 4.21
C GLU A 9 -17.06 -14.27 3.93
N ARG A 10 -16.39 -13.51 4.80
CA ARG A 10 -14.99 -13.06 4.73
C ARG A 10 -13.93 -14.18 4.79
N ILE A 11 -14.37 -15.44 4.90
CA ILE A 11 -13.49 -16.60 5.17
C ILE A 11 -12.75 -17.06 3.89
N SER A 12 -13.21 -16.71 2.68
CA SER A 12 -12.65 -17.24 1.42
C SER A 12 -11.59 -16.39 0.72
N TYR A 13 -11.27 -15.19 1.21
CA TYR A 13 -10.23 -14.34 0.61
C TYR A 13 -8.95 -14.37 1.46
N GLY A 14 -7.85 -14.85 0.86
CA GLY A 14 -6.55 -15.01 1.51
C GLY A 14 -6.05 -13.76 2.25
N LYS A 15 -5.13 -13.97 3.21
CA LYS A 15 -4.67 -12.97 4.21
C LYS A 15 -4.38 -11.57 3.64
N GLY A 16 -3.90 -11.46 2.41
CA GLY A 16 -3.44 -10.20 1.79
C GLY A 16 -4.55 -9.30 1.31
N LYS A 17 -5.69 -9.87 0.88
CA LYS A 17 -6.86 -9.05 0.59
C LYS A 17 -7.37 -8.37 1.86
N ARG A 18 -7.31 -9.05 3.01
CA ARG A 18 -7.74 -8.47 4.30
C ARG A 18 -6.86 -7.29 4.72
N ALA A 19 -5.55 -7.37 4.51
CA ALA A 19 -4.61 -6.29 4.84
C ALA A 19 -4.88 -5.04 4.00
N ILE A 20 -5.08 -5.19 2.68
CA ILE A 20 -5.45 -4.09 1.78
C ILE A 20 -6.74 -3.41 2.26
N TYR A 21 -7.78 -4.20 2.54
CA TYR A 21 -9.07 -3.66 2.99
C TYR A 21 -8.95 -2.92 4.32
N LEU A 22 -8.23 -3.49 5.30
CA LEU A 22 -8.03 -2.84 6.59
C LEU A 22 -7.30 -1.51 6.42
N THR A 23 -6.30 -1.48 5.56
CA THR A 23 -5.53 -0.26 5.25
C THR A 23 -6.43 0.80 4.61
N ALA A 24 -7.17 0.44 3.55
CA ALA A 24 -8.10 1.36 2.89
C ALA A 24 -9.17 1.90 3.86
N TYR A 25 -9.67 1.05 4.76
CA TYR A 25 -10.65 1.43 5.76
C TYR A 25 -10.07 2.41 6.81
N ALA A 26 -8.87 2.15 7.31
CA ALA A 26 -8.20 3.06 8.25
C ALA A 26 -7.96 4.44 7.62
N ILE A 27 -7.54 4.48 6.35
CA ILE A 27 -7.38 5.71 5.60
C ILE A 27 -8.72 6.45 5.44
N ALA A 28 -9.80 5.72 5.12
CA ALA A 28 -11.14 6.30 4.98
C ALA A 28 -11.64 6.92 6.30
N ILE A 29 -11.41 6.27 7.44
CA ILE A 29 -11.74 6.82 8.77
C ILE A 29 -10.97 8.12 9.01
N MET A 30 -9.66 8.12 8.78
CA MET A 30 -8.83 9.31 8.95
C MET A 30 -9.35 10.46 8.09
N GLN A 31 -9.60 10.22 6.80
CA GLN A 31 -10.11 11.24 5.90
C GLN A 31 -11.48 11.76 6.33
N TYR A 32 -12.37 10.88 6.74
CA TYR A 32 -13.68 11.27 7.24
C TYR A 32 -13.55 12.17 8.47
N ALA A 33 -12.76 11.75 9.46
CA ALA A 33 -12.52 12.54 10.67
C ALA A 33 -11.93 13.93 10.34
N LEU A 34 -10.90 13.99 9.51
CA LEU A 34 -10.26 15.24 9.10
C LEU A 34 -11.16 16.13 8.23
N ASN A 35 -12.09 15.56 7.47
CA ASN A 35 -13.06 16.33 6.69
C ASN A 35 -14.19 16.91 7.55
N GLN A 36 -14.58 16.21 8.62
CA GLN A 36 -15.62 16.65 9.55
C GLN A 36 -15.08 17.45 10.74
N ASN A 37 -13.77 17.76 10.77
CA ASN A 37 -13.09 18.36 11.91
C ASN A 37 -13.26 17.58 13.23
N TYR A 38 -13.37 16.25 13.13
CA TYR A 38 -13.34 15.38 14.29
C TYR A 38 -11.91 15.15 14.78
N PRO A 39 -11.71 14.90 16.08
CA PRO A 39 -10.39 14.61 16.63
C PRO A 39 -9.72 13.41 15.92
N HIS A 40 -8.58 13.68 15.28
CA HIS A 40 -7.69 12.67 14.70
C HIS A 40 -6.27 13.24 14.64
N LEU A 41 -5.26 12.40 14.78
CA LEU A 41 -3.85 12.82 14.77
C LEU A 41 -3.35 13.40 13.44
N GLY A 42 -4.16 13.38 12.39
CA GLY A 42 -3.75 13.81 11.06
C GLY A 42 -2.77 12.89 10.33
N PHE A 43 -2.36 11.74 10.90
CA PHE A 43 -1.51 10.78 10.20
C PHE A 43 -1.81 9.31 10.51
N LEU A 44 -1.32 8.41 9.65
CA LEU A 44 -1.38 6.96 9.80
C LEU A 44 -0.04 6.33 9.41
N ILE A 45 0.48 5.41 10.23
CA ILE A 45 1.62 4.55 9.90
C ILE A 45 1.10 3.16 9.59
N ILE A 46 1.46 2.61 8.43
CA ILE A 46 1.02 1.30 7.97
C ILE A 46 2.26 0.44 7.74
N ASP A 47 2.39 -0.61 8.54
CA ASP A 47 3.38 -1.65 8.32
C ASP A 47 2.80 -2.73 7.41
N SER A 48 3.43 -2.90 6.25
CA SER A 48 3.16 -3.96 5.29
C SER A 48 1.67 -4.05 4.87
N PRO A 49 1.11 -3.08 4.12
CA PRO A 49 -0.31 -3.06 3.75
C PRO A 49 -0.77 -4.26 2.90
N LEU A 50 0.16 -5.07 2.38
CA LEU A 50 -0.09 -6.05 1.33
C LEU A 50 0.28 -7.50 1.69
N VAL A 51 0.53 -7.82 2.98
CA VAL A 51 1.03 -9.15 3.42
C VAL A 51 0.24 -10.29 2.75
N THR A 52 0.85 -10.94 1.75
CA THR A 52 0.42 -12.12 0.95
C THR A 52 -0.17 -11.94 -0.47
N HIS A 53 -0.06 -10.80 -1.15
CA HIS A 53 -0.33 -10.77 -2.60
C HIS A 53 0.92 -11.00 -3.47
N LYS A 54 1.61 -12.13 -3.26
CA LYS A 54 2.53 -12.65 -4.28
C LYS A 54 1.72 -13.57 -5.18
N ASP A 55 1.14 -13.04 -6.25
CA ASP A 55 0.44 -13.85 -7.24
C ASP A 55 1.43 -14.89 -7.79
N PRO A 56 1.19 -16.20 -7.62
CA PRO A 56 2.11 -17.24 -8.10
C PRO A 56 2.26 -17.26 -9.63
N LYS A 57 1.41 -16.53 -10.36
CA LYS A 57 1.35 -16.53 -11.82
C LYS A 57 2.40 -15.64 -12.50
N ASN A 58 3.09 -14.77 -11.77
CA ASN A 58 4.15 -13.93 -12.33
C ASN A 58 5.57 -14.48 -12.07
N LYS A 59 5.70 -15.72 -11.57
CA LYS A 59 6.97 -16.46 -11.61
C LYS A 59 7.05 -17.27 -12.90
N LYS A 60 7.18 -16.58 -14.04
CA LYS A 60 7.77 -17.08 -15.27
C LYS A 60 7.85 -15.91 -16.24
N ASP A 61 9.06 -15.69 -16.75
CA ASP A 61 9.43 -14.81 -17.85
C ASP A 61 9.97 -13.44 -17.43
N GLU A 62 11.29 -13.45 -17.19
CA GLU A 62 12.21 -12.34 -17.44
C GLU A 62 12.30 -12.08 -18.96
N SER A 63 11.17 -11.77 -19.60
CA SER A 63 11.14 -11.25 -20.96
C SER A 63 10.49 -9.87 -20.95
N GLU A 64 11.06 -8.95 -21.73
CA GLU A 64 10.62 -7.54 -21.86
C GLU A 64 9.15 -7.39 -22.33
N ASP A 65 8.50 -8.49 -22.72
CA ASP A 65 7.13 -8.56 -23.22
C ASP A 65 6.07 -8.88 -22.13
N ALA A 66 6.45 -9.07 -20.86
CA ALA A 66 5.51 -9.17 -19.74
C ALA A 66 4.90 -7.79 -19.34
N TYR A 67 4.66 -6.96 -20.33
CA TYR A 67 4.12 -5.62 -20.17
C TYR A 67 2.64 -5.71 -19.72
N ILE A 68 2.42 -5.26 -18.48
CA ILE A 68 1.23 -4.61 -17.94
C ILE A 68 -0.02 -5.48 -17.66
N GLN A 69 0.04 -6.33 -16.62
CA GLN A 69 -1.12 -6.39 -15.71
C GLN A 69 -0.70 -5.82 -14.35
N GLN A 70 -1.16 -4.60 -14.06
CA GLN A 70 -1.01 -4.03 -12.71
C GLN A 70 -1.70 -4.94 -11.71
N SER A 71 -0.92 -5.44 -10.76
CA SER A 71 -1.42 -6.22 -9.64
C SER A 71 -2.35 -5.36 -8.77
N VAL A 72 -3.14 -6.00 -7.90
CA VAL A 72 -3.97 -5.25 -6.94
C VAL A 72 -3.09 -4.38 -6.02
N ALA A 73 -1.86 -4.85 -5.73
CA ALA A 73 -0.85 -4.11 -5.01
C ALA A 73 -0.42 -2.83 -5.74
N ASP A 74 -0.11 -2.92 -7.03
CA ASP A 74 0.30 -1.75 -7.83
C ASP A 74 -0.81 -0.71 -7.87
N LYS A 75 -2.04 -1.14 -8.13
CA LYS A 75 -3.21 -0.26 -8.15
C LYS A 75 -3.45 0.40 -6.79
N PHE A 76 -3.19 -0.31 -5.70
CA PHE A 76 -3.31 0.24 -4.35
C PHE A 76 -2.27 1.34 -4.09
N TYR A 77 -1.01 1.11 -4.47
CA TYR A 77 0.04 2.13 -4.36
C TYR A 77 -0.20 3.33 -5.27
N ILE A 78 -0.66 3.09 -6.50
CA ILE A 78 -1.08 4.16 -7.41
C ILE A 78 -2.23 4.96 -6.80
N TRP A 79 -3.23 4.32 -6.21
CA TRP A 79 -4.33 4.99 -5.52
C TRP A 79 -3.81 5.85 -4.35
N LEU A 80 -2.96 5.31 -3.50
CA LEU A 80 -2.32 6.05 -2.41
C LEU A 80 -1.54 7.28 -2.90
N SER A 81 -0.82 7.14 -4.02
CA SER A 81 0.05 8.20 -4.56
C SER A 81 -0.70 9.40 -5.13
N LYS A 82 -2.01 9.31 -5.38
CA LYS A 82 -2.78 10.38 -6.04
C LYS A 82 -2.98 11.63 -5.16
N ASN A 83 -2.47 11.64 -3.92
CA ASN A 83 -2.34 12.82 -3.04
C ASN A 83 -3.63 13.62 -2.80
N GLN A 84 -4.79 12.96 -2.86
CA GLN A 84 -6.10 13.59 -2.63
C GLN A 84 -6.57 13.46 -1.18
N HIS A 85 -5.70 13.04 -0.28
CA HIS A 85 -6.06 12.65 1.08
C HIS A 85 -5.65 13.75 2.05
N LYS A 86 -6.58 14.22 2.89
CA LYS A 86 -6.20 15.02 4.06
C LYS A 86 -5.44 14.12 5.03
N GLY A 87 -4.34 14.63 5.57
CA GLY A 87 -3.47 13.91 6.50
C GLY A 87 -2.29 13.20 5.84
N GLN A 88 -1.36 12.72 6.66
CA GLN A 88 -0.12 12.07 6.22
C GLN A 88 -0.25 10.55 6.31
N ILE A 89 0.15 9.84 5.26
CA ILE A 89 0.20 8.38 5.24
C ILE A 89 1.66 7.96 5.10
N ILE A 90 2.15 7.16 6.04
CA ILE A 90 3.51 6.62 6.05
C ILE A 90 3.38 5.11 5.88
N VAL A 91 3.96 4.57 4.81
CA VAL A 91 3.98 3.13 4.55
C VAL A 91 5.40 2.62 4.76
N ILE A 92 5.53 1.56 5.54
CA ILE A 92 6.77 0.81 5.75
C ILE A 92 6.58 -0.53 5.05
N GLU A 93 7.41 -0.82 4.06
CA GLU A 93 7.31 -2.02 3.23
C GLU A 93 8.70 -2.48 2.78
N ASN A 94 8.86 -3.78 2.57
CA ASN A 94 10.11 -4.36 2.08
C ASN A 94 10.15 -4.46 0.55
N ASP A 95 8.99 -4.57 -0.09
CA ASP A 95 8.85 -4.59 -1.55
C ASP A 95 8.89 -3.15 -2.12
N ILE A 96 9.57 -2.98 -3.27
CA ILE A 96 9.69 -1.69 -3.95
C ILE A 96 8.37 -1.33 -4.62
N PRO A 97 7.79 -0.12 -4.40
CA PRO A 97 6.56 0.29 -5.05
C PRO A 97 6.77 0.56 -6.56
N PRO A 98 5.69 0.60 -7.36
CA PRO A 98 5.78 0.89 -8.79
C PRO A 98 6.60 2.17 -9.11
N LYS A 99 7.51 2.09 -10.08
CA LYS A 99 8.42 3.20 -10.45
C LYS A 99 7.68 4.49 -10.84
N ASP A 100 6.47 4.37 -11.41
CA ASP A 100 5.64 5.48 -11.87
C ASP A 100 5.05 6.34 -10.74
N ILE A 101 5.18 5.89 -9.49
CA ILE A 101 4.74 6.66 -8.31
C ILE A 101 5.90 7.27 -7.52
N HIS A 102 7.15 6.95 -7.81
CA HIS A 102 8.32 7.43 -7.04
C HIS A 102 8.39 8.95 -6.97
N ASN A 103 8.07 9.65 -8.08
CA ASN A 103 8.04 11.11 -8.14
C ASN A 103 6.77 11.75 -7.54
N LYS A 104 5.81 10.95 -7.07
CA LYS A 104 4.53 11.40 -6.51
C LYS A 104 4.46 11.21 -4.99
N ILE A 105 5.44 10.51 -4.42
CA ILE A 105 5.51 10.19 -3.00
C ILE A 105 6.86 10.63 -2.43
N ASN A 106 6.95 10.76 -1.12
CA ASN A 106 8.23 10.84 -0.45
C ASN A 106 8.81 9.41 -0.32
N TYR A 107 9.53 8.96 -1.34
CA TYR A 107 10.14 7.63 -1.37
C TYR A 107 11.48 7.64 -0.64
N ILE A 108 11.61 6.80 0.39
CA ILE A 108 12.85 6.62 1.14
C ILE A 108 13.23 5.15 1.07
N GLU A 109 14.33 4.87 0.38
CA GLU A 109 14.87 3.52 0.23
C GLU A 109 15.96 3.26 1.27
N PHE A 110 15.80 2.16 2.01
CA PHE A 110 16.83 1.63 2.91
C PHE A 110 17.51 0.44 2.24
N SER A 111 18.74 0.63 1.76
CA SER A 111 19.50 -0.34 0.95
C SER A 111 20.42 -1.24 1.77
N GLY A 112 20.74 -0.87 3.02
CA GLY A 112 21.77 -1.56 3.81
C GLY A 112 23.19 -1.34 3.30
N THR A 113 23.41 -0.42 2.35
CA THR A 113 24.74 -0.06 1.84
C THR A 113 24.95 1.46 1.85
N THR A 114 26.20 1.90 1.78
CA THR A 114 26.57 3.33 1.71
C THR A 114 26.55 3.89 0.29
N ASP A 115 26.45 3.02 -0.72
CA ASP A 115 26.70 3.38 -2.12
C ASP A 115 25.47 3.97 -2.81
N TYR A 116 24.27 3.58 -2.37
CA TYR A 116 23.00 4.03 -2.91
C TYR A 116 21.90 3.92 -1.84
N GLY A 117 20.96 4.86 -1.76
CA GLY A 117 19.91 4.87 -0.74
C GLY A 117 20.43 5.20 0.67
N ARG A 118 19.70 4.77 1.70
CA ARG A 118 20.12 4.89 3.11
C ARG A 118 20.56 3.54 3.65
N TYR A 119 21.67 3.48 4.39
CA TYR A 119 22.09 2.26 5.07
C TYR A 119 21.02 1.76 6.06
N GLY A 120 20.47 2.68 6.86
CA GLY A 120 19.45 2.40 7.86
C GLY A 120 18.96 3.71 8.49
N PHE A 121 18.34 3.61 9.66
CA PHE A 121 17.96 4.80 10.45
C PHE A 121 19.16 5.46 11.15
N TYR A 122 20.30 4.77 11.23
CA TYR A 122 21.54 5.20 11.89
C TYR A 122 22.73 5.03 10.96
#